data_AF-A0A6N3ASI4-F1
#
_entry.id   AF-A0A6N3ASI4-F1
#
_cell.length_a   1.000
_cell.length_b   1.000
_cell.length_c   1.000
_cell.angle_alpha   90.00
_cell.angle_beta   90.00
_cell.angle_gamma   90.00
#
_symmetry.space_group_name_H-M   'P 1'
#
loop_
_entity.id
_entity.type
_entity.pdbx_description
1 polymer ?
#
loop_
_entity_poly.entity_id
_entity_poly.type
_entity_poly.pdbx_seq_one_letter_code
_entity_poly.pdbx_strand_id
1 'polypeptide(L)'
;MNKKLVASLVSCMVLGSVSVYAANPFSDVDASSWAYQSVEQLANAGIINGYPDGTFKGNNPITRYEMAQMVAKAMANQDKANAEQQAMINRLADEFSSELNTLGVRVAKLENQVGNVKVTGNYRLRYRGSELKNDTYAYGKHSSFDYRARVIFNAKVNDKTDAVVRIQGSSEFGNSNATQGKINLAYVDHHFGKDTTLRVGRQLYTPGLGLMYDDLVDGARLMYKHGKLDVSASYGYWLGGAPTYQTRENTVTAAMVEVKGKLNKHVTLGGMYGRFHDGKLYQGQDVDALTGKQVKSFIDSPYKNIWGLNANMNFKRWNVFGEWLTAPGVSDSHAWMASLGYGNYDIKKAHTYSVRGQYYYEEANSPIFSSAFAPAYSFYNQHYVDNKGVGHVRNGFKGFVANVNYVPFQNVSIGAYYGFGNKDMDGNKLGDYWRTDVNFMF
;
A
#
# COMPACT_ATOMS: atom_id res chain seq x y z
N MET A 1 20.34 21.08 -35.74
CA MET A 1 19.86 19.71 -35.48
C MET A 1 21.05 18.76 -35.52
N ASN A 2 21.23 17.88 -34.52
CA ASN A 2 22.38 16.97 -34.46
C ASN A 2 22.22 15.89 -35.55
N LYS A 3 23.13 15.87 -36.54
CA LYS A 3 23.09 14.99 -37.73
C LYS A 3 23.02 13.48 -37.38
N LYS A 4 23.29 13.11 -36.13
CA LYS A 4 23.25 11.75 -35.60
C LYS A 4 21.82 11.19 -35.43
N LEU A 5 20.79 12.01 -35.24
CA LEU A 5 19.41 11.53 -35.00
C LEU A 5 18.69 11.09 -36.29
N VAL A 6 18.87 11.80 -37.41
CA VAL A 6 18.33 11.40 -38.72
C VAL A 6 18.99 10.11 -39.23
N ALA A 7 20.30 9.96 -39.00
CA ALA A 7 21.04 8.74 -39.33
C ALA A 7 20.55 7.51 -38.54
N SER A 8 20.04 7.70 -37.31
CA SER A 8 19.59 6.58 -36.46
C SER A 8 18.26 5.96 -36.87
N LEU A 9 17.35 6.73 -37.50
CA LEU A 9 16.11 6.19 -38.06
C LEU A 9 16.40 5.32 -39.30
N VAL A 10 17.37 5.74 -40.11
CA VAL A 10 17.71 5.10 -41.39
C VAL A 10 18.62 3.88 -41.21
N SER A 11 19.46 3.85 -40.17
CA SER A 11 20.48 2.80 -39.98
C SER A 11 20.01 1.54 -39.25
N CYS A 12 18.82 1.50 -38.65
CA CYS A 12 18.33 0.35 -37.85
C CYS A 12 17.21 -0.48 -38.50
N MET A 13 16.76 -0.17 -39.72
CA MET A 13 15.78 -1.01 -40.43
C MET A 13 16.40 -1.97 -41.45
N VAL A 14 17.67 -1.78 -41.80
CA VAL A 14 18.43 -2.74 -42.61
C VAL A 14 18.82 -3.90 -41.72
N LEU A 15 18.15 -5.06 -41.87
CA LEU A 15 18.73 -6.41 -41.85
C LEU A 15 17.61 -7.43 -42.13
N GLY A 16 17.61 -7.99 -43.35
CA GLY A 16 16.68 -9.03 -43.79
C GLY A 16 16.56 -9.05 -45.31
N SER A 17 17.44 -9.81 -45.96
CA SER A 17 17.49 -9.99 -47.41
C SER A 17 16.28 -10.79 -47.92
N VAL A 18 15.43 -10.14 -48.72
CA VAL A 18 14.76 -10.78 -49.86
C VAL A 18 14.80 -9.81 -51.04
N SER A 19 15.48 -10.20 -52.11
CA SER A 19 15.46 -9.48 -53.38
C SER A 19 14.10 -9.68 -54.03
N VAL A 20 13.21 -8.71 -53.87
CA VAL A 20 12.09 -8.50 -54.77
C VAL A 20 12.26 -7.06 -55.25
N TYR A 21 12.53 -6.88 -56.55
CA TYR A 21 12.54 -5.57 -57.16
C TYR A 21 11.11 -5.01 -57.13
N ALA A 22 10.75 -4.35 -56.03
CA ALA A 22 9.59 -3.48 -55.99
C ALA A 22 9.90 -2.26 -56.86
N ALA A 23 8.86 -1.69 -57.49
CA ALA A 23 8.98 -0.46 -58.24
C ALA A 23 9.62 0.62 -57.33
N ASN A 24 10.66 1.30 -57.82
CA ASN A 24 11.35 2.33 -57.07
C ASN A 24 10.31 3.34 -56.52
N PRO A 25 10.15 3.45 -55.19
CA PRO A 25 9.06 4.23 -54.61
C PRO A 25 9.21 5.73 -54.85
N PHE A 26 10.42 6.23 -55.14
CA PHE A 26 10.69 7.64 -55.39
C PHE A 26 11.70 7.84 -56.52
N SER A 27 11.43 8.77 -57.43
CA SER A 27 12.24 8.98 -58.65
C SER A 27 13.65 9.55 -58.40
N ASP A 28 13.89 10.14 -57.23
CA ASP A 28 15.15 10.76 -56.83
C ASP A 28 16.00 9.91 -55.85
N VAL A 29 15.59 8.65 -55.60
CA VAL A 29 16.33 7.72 -54.76
C VAL A 29 16.92 6.62 -55.63
N ASP A 30 18.22 6.73 -55.92
CA ASP A 30 18.94 5.76 -56.74
C ASP A 30 19.02 4.39 -56.04
N ALA A 31 18.84 3.29 -56.79
CA ALA A 31 18.93 1.92 -56.28
C ALA A 31 20.31 1.57 -55.69
N SER A 32 21.36 2.30 -56.08
CA SER A 32 22.71 2.19 -55.53
C SER A 32 22.94 3.03 -54.27
N SER A 33 21.97 3.86 -53.87
CA SER A 33 22.07 4.70 -52.68
C SER A 33 22.05 3.88 -51.40
N TRP A 34 22.90 4.24 -50.44
CA TRP A 34 22.92 3.66 -49.09
C TRP A 34 21.56 3.79 -48.37
N ALA A 35 20.76 4.79 -48.73
CA ALA A 35 19.44 5.03 -48.13
C ALA A 35 18.31 4.27 -48.83
N TYR A 36 18.55 3.66 -50.00
CA TYR A 36 17.50 3.08 -50.85
C TYR A 36 16.64 2.08 -50.08
N GLN A 37 17.26 1.08 -49.46
CA GLN A 37 16.55 0.02 -48.73
C GLN A 37 15.73 0.57 -47.56
N SER A 38 16.28 1.51 -46.80
CA SER A 38 15.60 2.09 -45.65
C SER A 38 14.41 2.96 -46.07
N VAL A 39 14.57 3.75 -47.13
CA VAL A 39 13.50 4.58 -47.71
C VAL A 39 12.40 3.69 -48.28
N GLU A 40 12.76 2.63 -48.99
CA GLU A 40 11.81 1.66 -49.53
C GLU A 40 10.99 0.97 -48.44
N GLN A 41 11.64 0.51 -47.36
CA GLN A 41 10.95 -0.10 -46.23
C GLN A 41 10.01 0.88 -45.52
N LEU A 42 10.44 2.12 -45.31
CA LEU A 42 9.61 3.16 -44.68
C LEU A 42 8.41 3.52 -45.57
N ALA A 43 8.59 3.54 -46.89
CA ALA A 43 7.51 3.80 -47.85
C ALA A 43 6.50 2.65 -47.86
N ASN A 44 6.98 1.41 -47.93
CA ASN A 44 6.14 0.20 -47.86
C ASN A 44 5.39 0.07 -46.54
N ALA A 45 5.97 0.56 -45.43
CA ALA A 45 5.31 0.64 -44.13
C ALA A 45 4.31 1.81 -44.02
N GLY A 46 4.18 2.66 -45.04
CA GLY A 46 3.33 3.86 -45.04
C GLY A 46 3.79 4.95 -44.09
N ILE A 47 5.06 4.92 -43.66
CA ILE A 47 5.66 5.89 -42.74
C ILE A 47 6.06 7.15 -43.51
N ILE A 48 6.57 7.00 -44.72
CA ILE A 48 6.89 8.10 -45.65
C ILE A 48 6.07 7.97 -46.93
N ASN A 49 5.59 9.10 -47.46
CA ASN A 49 4.75 9.13 -48.67
C ASN A 49 5.39 9.91 -49.83
N GLY A 50 6.56 10.53 -49.62
CA GLY A 50 7.18 11.43 -50.58
C GLY A 50 6.35 12.68 -50.88
N TYR A 51 6.70 13.35 -51.97
CA TYR A 51 6.05 14.54 -52.48
C TYR A 51 5.11 14.19 -53.64
N PRO A 52 4.12 15.04 -53.97
CA PRO A 52 3.19 14.79 -55.08
C PRO A 52 3.85 14.64 -56.46
N ASP A 53 5.08 15.12 -56.61
CA ASP A 53 5.92 14.99 -57.80
C ASP A 53 6.65 13.63 -57.90
N GLY A 54 6.41 12.72 -56.95
CA GLY A 54 6.99 11.38 -56.92
C GLY A 54 8.41 11.32 -56.35
N THR A 55 8.89 12.37 -55.70
CA THR A 55 10.24 12.43 -55.09
C THR A 55 10.22 12.27 -53.57
N PHE A 56 11.33 11.88 -52.96
CA PHE A 56 11.56 11.81 -51.51
C PHE A 56 12.21 13.08 -50.95
N LYS A 57 13.06 13.74 -51.75
CA LYS A 57 13.88 14.91 -51.40
C LYS A 57 14.73 14.71 -50.15
N GLY A 58 15.41 13.57 -50.05
CA GLY A 58 16.16 13.15 -48.85
C GLY A 58 17.31 14.07 -48.41
N ASN A 59 17.76 14.99 -49.27
CA ASN A 59 18.77 16.00 -48.94
C ASN A 59 18.18 17.29 -48.33
N ASN A 60 16.86 17.45 -48.34
CA ASN A 60 16.22 18.61 -47.74
C ASN A 60 16.22 18.50 -46.21
N PRO A 61 16.39 19.63 -45.48
CA PRO A 61 16.24 19.63 -44.04
C PRO A 61 14.80 19.30 -43.66
N ILE A 62 14.62 18.34 -42.76
CA ILE A 62 13.33 18.01 -42.15
C ILE A 62 13.13 18.81 -40.86
N THR A 63 11.91 19.31 -40.64
CA THR A 63 11.51 19.97 -39.40
C THR A 63 11.25 18.94 -38.29
N ARG A 64 11.32 19.37 -37.03
CA ARG A 64 10.96 18.50 -35.89
C ARG A 64 9.50 18.02 -35.96
N TYR A 65 8.60 18.81 -36.53
CA TYR A 65 7.19 18.45 -36.66
C TYR A 65 6.96 17.38 -37.73
N GLU A 66 7.62 17.50 -38.89
CA GLU A 66 7.59 16.46 -39.93
C GLU A 66 8.20 15.14 -39.43
N MET A 67 9.27 15.23 -38.64
CA MET A 67 9.86 14.06 -37.98
C MET A 67 8.88 13.43 -36.98
N ALA A 68 8.19 14.23 -36.17
CA ALA A 68 7.16 13.73 -35.25
C ALA A 68 6.00 13.05 -35.99
N GLN A 69 5.60 13.54 -37.17
CA GLN A 69 4.61 12.88 -38.01
C GLN A 69 5.08 11.50 -38.50
N MET A 70 6.36 11.37 -38.86
CA MET A 70 6.95 10.07 -39.22
C MET A 70 6.95 9.12 -38.01
N VAL A 71 7.32 9.61 -36.82
CA VAL A 71 7.28 8.82 -35.58
C VAL A 71 5.86 8.38 -35.24
N ALA A 72 4.87 9.27 -35.37
CA ALA A 72 3.46 8.94 -35.14
C ALA A 72 2.97 7.80 -36.05
N LYS A 73 3.31 7.85 -37.34
CA LYS A 73 2.98 6.79 -38.30
C LYS A 73 3.72 5.48 -38.02
N ALA A 74 4.97 5.56 -37.57
CA ALA A 74 5.74 4.38 -37.16
C ALA A 74 5.10 3.72 -35.92
N MET A 75 4.64 4.53 -34.95
CA MET A 75 3.90 4.03 -33.79
C MET A 75 2.58 3.35 -34.16
N ALA A 76 1.83 3.89 -35.12
CA ALA A 76 0.59 3.29 -35.60
C ALA A 76 0.81 1.91 -36.28
N ASN A 77 2.03 1.63 -36.74
CA ASN A 77 2.43 0.37 -37.36
C ASN A 77 3.35 -0.47 -36.46
N GLN A 78 3.45 -0.16 -35.16
CA GLN A 78 4.38 -0.81 -34.22
C GLN A 78 4.17 -2.32 -34.11
N ASP A 79 2.95 -2.81 -34.31
CA ASP A 79 2.62 -4.25 -34.26
C ASP A 79 3.25 -5.06 -35.39
N LYS A 80 3.66 -4.41 -36.48
CA LYS A 80 4.38 -5.03 -37.61
C LYS A 80 5.90 -4.99 -37.43
N ALA A 81 6.40 -4.31 -36.41
CA ALA A 81 7.82 -4.12 -36.13
C ALA A 81 8.36 -5.21 -35.18
N ASN A 82 9.62 -5.60 -35.35
CA ASN A 82 10.29 -6.53 -34.44
C ASN A 82 10.68 -5.83 -33.11
N ALA A 83 11.11 -6.59 -32.10
CA ALA A 83 11.40 -6.06 -30.76
C ALA A 83 12.43 -4.91 -30.74
N GLU A 84 13.44 -4.96 -31.60
CA GLU A 84 14.48 -3.93 -31.70
C GLU A 84 13.94 -2.64 -32.32
N GLN A 85 13.16 -2.77 -33.41
CA GLN A 85 12.50 -1.66 -34.07
C GLN A 85 11.46 -1.00 -33.16
N GLN A 86 10.69 -1.80 -32.41
CA GLN A 86 9.76 -1.29 -31.40
C GLN A 86 10.48 -0.50 -30.31
N ALA A 87 11.64 -0.96 -29.83
CA ALA A 87 12.44 -0.21 -28.86
C ALA A 87 12.93 1.12 -29.42
N MET A 88 13.32 1.16 -30.69
CA MET A 88 13.75 2.39 -31.36
C MET A 88 12.60 3.38 -31.56
N ILE A 89 11.44 2.91 -32.03
CA ILE A 89 10.22 3.73 -32.17
C ILE A 89 9.85 4.37 -30.83
N ASN A 90 9.96 3.62 -29.72
CA ASN A 90 9.70 4.15 -28.39
C ASN A 90 10.69 5.26 -27.99
N ARG A 91 11.99 5.08 -28.21
CA ARG A 91 13.00 6.14 -27.91
C ARG A 91 12.74 7.42 -28.70
N LEU A 92 12.30 7.30 -29.96
CA LEU A 92 11.98 8.44 -30.80
C LEU A 92 10.67 9.09 -30.37
N ALA A 93 9.67 8.30 -29.97
CA ALA A 93 8.44 8.84 -29.39
C ALA A 93 8.74 9.67 -28.13
N ASP A 94 9.72 9.26 -27.33
CA ASP A 94 10.18 10.03 -26.16
C ASP A 94 10.82 11.37 -26.56
N GLU A 95 11.73 11.35 -27.54
CA GLU A 95 12.45 12.53 -28.04
C GLU A 95 11.54 13.58 -28.71
N PHE A 96 10.44 13.15 -29.32
CA PHE A 96 9.46 14.00 -30.04
C PHE A 96 8.12 14.13 -29.30
N SER A 97 8.11 13.85 -27.99
CA SER A 97 6.89 13.82 -27.17
C SER A 97 6.08 15.12 -27.18
N SER A 98 6.74 16.28 -27.19
CA SER A 98 6.06 17.59 -27.25
C SER A 98 5.33 17.80 -28.58
N GLU A 99 5.96 17.41 -29.68
CA GLU A 99 5.39 17.51 -31.03
C GLU A 99 4.27 16.48 -31.25
N LEU A 100 4.41 15.26 -30.73
CA LEU A 100 3.39 14.21 -30.80
C LEU A 100 2.12 14.58 -30.03
N ASN A 101 2.25 15.22 -28.87
CA ASN A 101 1.11 15.76 -28.12
C ASN A 101 0.36 16.83 -28.92
N THR A 102 1.09 17.68 -29.64
CA THR A 102 0.51 18.70 -30.52
C THR A 102 -0.23 18.08 -31.71
N LEU A 103 0.22 16.91 -32.17
CA LEU A 103 -0.42 16.10 -33.22
C LEU A 103 -1.62 15.28 -32.73
N GLY A 104 -1.97 15.33 -31.44
CA GLY A 104 -3.06 14.54 -30.86
C GLY A 104 -2.77 13.03 -30.78
N VAL A 105 -1.51 12.63 -30.92
CA VAL A 105 -1.09 11.23 -30.89
C VAL A 105 -0.89 10.80 -29.44
N ARG A 106 -1.81 10.00 -28.92
CA ARG A 106 -1.70 9.42 -27.58
C ARG A 106 -0.66 8.32 -27.56
N VAL A 107 0.50 8.59 -27.00
CA VAL A 107 1.54 7.58 -26.79
C VAL A 107 1.24 6.85 -25.48
N ALA A 108 0.63 5.67 -25.58
CA ALA A 108 0.24 4.85 -24.42
C ALA A 108 1.43 4.53 -23.47
N LYS A 109 2.67 4.60 -23.98
CA LYS A 109 3.91 4.48 -23.20
C LYS A 109 4.29 5.77 -22.46
N LEU A 110 4.00 6.94 -23.02
CA LEU A 110 4.23 8.25 -22.38
C LEU A 110 3.14 8.61 -21.38
N GLU A 111 1.93 8.06 -21.46
CA GLU A 111 0.95 8.19 -20.36
C GLU A 111 1.43 7.47 -19.07
N ASN A 112 2.38 6.53 -19.19
CA ASN A 112 3.06 5.88 -18.07
C ASN A 112 4.43 6.49 -17.72
N GLN A 113 4.95 7.44 -18.52
CA GLN A 113 6.25 8.09 -18.28
C GLN A 113 6.16 9.61 -18.05
N VAL A 114 5.06 10.26 -18.45
CA VAL A 114 4.68 11.63 -18.07
C VAL A 114 3.68 11.52 -16.92
N GLY A 115 4.22 11.15 -15.76
CA GLY A 115 3.46 10.83 -14.56
C GLY A 115 4.11 9.77 -13.68
N ASN A 116 5.45 9.69 -13.64
CA ASN A 116 6.19 8.71 -12.83
C ASN A 116 5.84 8.74 -11.35
N VAL A 117 5.11 9.75 -10.87
CA VAL A 117 4.64 9.87 -9.48
C VAL A 117 3.13 10.07 -9.47
N LYS A 118 2.40 9.08 -8.93
CA LYS A 118 0.98 9.19 -8.59
C LYS A 118 0.82 9.62 -7.14
N VAL A 119 0.18 10.77 -6.94
CA VAL A 119 -0.21 11.25 -5.61
C VAL A 119 -1.60 10.71 -5.26
N THR A 120 -1.74 10.16 -4.06
CA THR A 120 -3.01 9.72 -3.46
C THR A 120 -3.03 10.13 -2.01
N GLY A 121 -4.17 9.99 -1.33
CA GLY A 121 -4.21 10.29 0.09
C GLY A 121 -5.52 9.95 0.76
N ASN A 122 -5.59 10.33 2.03
CA ASN A 122 -6.84 10.33 2.76
C ASN A 122 -6.83 11.36 3.89
N TYR A 123 -8.02 11.85 4.20
CA TYR A 123 -8.30 12.63 5.38
C TYR A 123 -9.34 11.89 6.24
N ARG A 124 -9.13 11.84 7.55
CA ARG A 124 -10.06 11.25 8.50
C ARG A 124 -10.42 12.29 9.56
N LEU A 125 -11.72 12.42 9.83
CA LEU A 125 -12.26 13.01 11.04
C LEU A 125 -12.77 11.88 11.94
N ARG A 126 -12.49 11.94 13.24
CA ARG A 126 -12.90 10.89 14.18
C ARG A 126 -13.36 11.47 15.51
N TYR A 127 -14.62 11.20 15.86
CA TYR A 127 -15.14 11.41 17.21
C TYR A 127 -15.17 10.06 17.95
N ARG A 128 -14.77 10.05 19.21
CA ARG A 128 -14.87 8.86 20.07
C ARG A 128 -15.17 9.25 21.51
N GLY A 129 -15.85 8.37 22.22
CA GLY A 129 -16.14 8.53 23.64
C GLY A 129 -16.43 7.19 24.31
N SER A 130 -16.57 7.22 25.62
CA SER A 130 -16.87 6.03 26.42
C SER A 130 -17.59 6.39 27.71
N GLU A 131 -18.40 5.46 28.21
CA GLU A 131 -19.01 5.53 29.53
C GLU A 131 -17.92 5.54 30.62
N LEU A 132 -18.16 6.32 31.68
CA LEU A 132 -17.34 6.25 32.88
C LEU A 132 -17.72 4.99 33.67
N LYS A 133 -16.76 4.08 33.87
CA LYS A 133 -16.97 2.87 34.68
C LYS A 133 -15.84 2.71 35.68
N ASN A 134 -16.18 2.64 36.96
CA ASN A 134 -15.20 2.51 38.05
C ASN A 134 -14.06 3.53 37.91
N ASP A 135 -14.43 4.81 37.80
CA ASP A 135 -13.50 5.95 37.59
C ASP A 135 -12.62 5.88 36.32
N THR A 136 -12.90 4.94 35.40
CA THR A 136 -12.10 4.72 34.18
C THR A 136 -12.93 4.86 32.92
N TYR A 137 -12.36 5.54 31.91
CA TYR A 137 -12.89 5.61 30.55
C TYR A 137 -12.14 4.64 29.64
N ALA A 138 -12.83 4.02 28.68
CA ALA A 138 -12.21 3.09 27.73
C ALA A 138 -11.08 3.74 26.90
N TYR A 139 -11.21 5.03 26.59
CA TYR A 139 -10.19 5.80 25.87
C TYR A 139 -9.35 6.71 26.78
N GLY A 140 -9.38 6.50 28.11
CA GLY A 140 -8.71 7.32 29.11
C GLY A 140 -9.32 8.72 29.34
N LYS A 141 -10.33 9.10 28.56
CA LYS A 141 -11.10 10.34 28.70
C LYS A 141 -12.52 10.17 28.19
N HIS A 142 -13.40 11.06 28.64
CA HIS A 142 -14.83 11.04 28.29
C HIS A 142 -15.06 11.05 26.77
N SER A 143 -14.40 11.97 26.06
CA SER A 143 -14.52 12.09 24.60
C SER A 143 -13.30 12.76 23.97
N SER A 144 -13.07 12.51 22.69
CA SER A 144 -12.10 13.24 21.87
C SER A 144 -12.57 13.38 20.45
N PHE A 145 -12.23 14.51 19.82
CA PHE A 145 -12.42 14.72 18.38
C PHE A 145 -11.06 14.95 17.72
N ASP A 146 -10.61 14.00 16.90
CA ASP A 146 -9.32 14.05 16.20
C ASP A 146 -9.43 14.02 14.68
N TYR A 147 -8.35 14.44 14.03
CA TYR A 147 -8.19 14.33 12.59
C TYR A 147 -6.84 13.72 12.20
N ARG A 148 -6.79 13.16 10.99
CA ARG A 148 -5.56 12.66 10.36
C ARG A 148 -5.56 12.98 8.87
N ALA A 149 -4.47 13.56 8.38
CA ALA A 149 -4.21 13.76 6.96
C ALA A 149 -3.05 12.88 6.51
N ARG A 150 -3.17 12.25 5.33
CA ARG A 150 -2.13 11.46 4.68
C ARG A 150 -2.03 11.85 3.22
N VAL A 151 -0.80 12.08 2.76
CA VAL A 151 -0.45 12.21 1.34
C VAL A 151 0.57 11.13 1.02
N ILE A 152 0.33 10.39 -0.05
CA ILE A 152 1.12 9.23 -0.48
C ILE A 152 1.57 9.47 -1.91
N PHE A 153 2.89 9.51 -2.10
CA PHE A 153 3.56 9.59 -3.39
C PHE A 153 3.94 8.17 -3.80
N ASN A 154 3.42 7.71 -4.93
CA ASN A 154 3.71 6.39 -5.50
C ASN A 154 4.51 6.62 -6.78
N ALA A 155 5.79 6.33 -6.75
CA ALA A 155 6.70 6.55 -7.85
C ALA A 155 7.03 5.24 -8.57
N LYS A 156 6.86 5.19 -9.89
CA LYS A 156 7.38 4.10 -10.72
C LYS A 156 8.80 4.44 -11.15
N VAL A 157 9.79 3.73 -10.60
CA VAL A 157 11.22 3.98 -10.85
C VAL A 157 11.64 3.36 -12.18
N ASN A 158 11.18 2.13 -12.45
CA ASN A 158 11.32 1.42 -13.72
C ASN A 158 10.27 0.31 -13.82
N ASP A 159 10.33 -0.54 -14.85
CA ASP A 159 9.34 -1.61 -15.08
C ASP A 159 9.26 -2.68 -13.98
N LYS A 160 10.25 -2.74 -13.09
CA LYS A 160 10.33 -3.73 -12.00
C LYS A 160 10.43 -3.09 -10.62
N THR A 161 10.41 -1.77 -10.50
CA THR A 161 10.72 -1.11 -9.23
C THR A 161 9.80 0.08 -8.99
N ASP A 162 9.16 0.08 -7.82
CA ASP A 162 8.30 1.14 -7.33
C ASP A 162 8.84 1.69 -6.01
N ALA A 163 8.66 2.98 -5.76
CA ALA A 163 9.00 3.64 -4.51
C ALA A 163 7.76 4.34 -3.94
N VAL A 164 7.52 4.22 -2.64
CA VAL A 164 6.37 4.83 -1.97
C VAL A 164 6.82 5.65 -0.79
N VAL A 165 6.34 6.89 -0.71
CA VAL A 165 6.57 7.79 0.42
C VAL A 165 5.24 8.32 0.93
N ARG A 166 5.03 8.28 2.24
CA ARG A 166 3.83 8.84 2.89
C ARG A 166 4.21 9.92 3.90
N ILE A 167 3.59 11.08 3.73
CA ILE A 167 3.56 12.15 4.74
C ILE A 167 2.25 11.99 5.52
N GLN A 168 2.34 12.05 6.85
CA GLN A 168 1.18 12.01 7.73
C GLN A 168 1.27 13.09 8.80
N GLY A 169 0.15 13.77 9.02
CA GLY A 169 -0.11 14.62 10.19
C GLY A 169 -1.41 14.21 10.89
N SER A 170 -1.52 14.48 12.17
CA SER A 170 -2.73 14.25 12.96
C SER A 170 -2.75 15.11 14.21
N SER A 171 -3.93 15.52 14.66
CA SER A 171 -4.08 16.20 15.95
C SER A 171 -5.51 16.02 16.47
N GLU A 172 -5.68 16.36 17.74
CA GLU A 172 -7.00 16.60 18.33
C GLU A 172 -7.39 18.06 18.10
N PHE A 173 -8.68 18.31 17.82
CA PHE A 173 -9.18 19.67 17.68
C PHE A 173 -8.94 20.47 18.99
N GLY A 174 -8.49 21.71 18.86
CA GLY A 174 -8.18 22.58 20.00
C GLY A 174 -6.80 22.33 20.66
N ASN A 175 -6.03 21.33 20.21
CA ASN A 175 -4.69 21.10 20.71
C ASN A 175 -3.66 21.99 19.99
N SER A 176 -3.06 22.95 20.72
CA SER A 176 -2.02 23.85 20.21
C SER A 176 -0.70 23.14 19.88
N ASN A 177 -0.47 21.93 20.40
CA ASN A 177 0.71 21.10 20.15
C ASN A 177 0.46 20.08 19.01
N ALA A 178 -0.16 20.52 17.92
CA ALA A 178 -0.51 19.64 16.80
C ALA A 178 0.72 18.95 16.20
N THR A 179 0.59 17.67 15.81
CA THR A 179 1.71 16.95 15.17
C THR A 179 1.94 17.51 13.77
N GLN A 180 3.15 18.06 13.55
CA GLN A 180 3.60 18.48 12.22
C GLN A 180 3.65 17.29 11.26
N GLY A 181 3.39 17.54 9.97
CA GLY A 181 3.45 16.51 8.93
C GLY A 181 4.84 15.90 8.87
N LYS A 182 4.93 14.58 9.08
CA LYS A 182 6.20 13.83 9.00
C LYS A 182 6.14 12.76 7.94
N ILE A 183 7.28 12.48 7.30
CA ILE A 183 7.44 11.25 6.52
C ILE A 183 7.42 10.09 7.53
N ASN A 184 6.36 9.30 7.49
CA ASN A 184 6.18 8.20 8.43
C ASN A 184 6.23 6.81 7.77
N LEU A 185 6.26 6.73 6.45
CA LEU A 185 6.42 5.49 5.70
C LEU A 185 7.19 5.81 4.43
N ALA A 186 8.19 4.99 4.13
CA ALA A 186 9.05 5.11 2.96
C ALA A 186 9.64 3.74 2.64
N TYR A 187 9.29 3.16 1.49
CA TYR A 187 9.80 1.86 1.07
C TYR A 187 9.96 1.78 -0.45
N VAL A 188 10.73 0.79 -0.88
CA VAL A 188 10.90 0.38 -2.28
C VAL A 188 10.40 -1.05 -2.45
N ASP A 189 9.65 -1.29 -3.52
CA ASP A 189 9.30 -2.61 -4.01
C ASP A 189 10.13 -2.93 -5.25
N HIS A 190 10.73 -4.12 -5.27
CA HIS A 190 11.34 -4.68 -6.46
C HIS A 190 10.64 -6.00 -6.85
N HIS A 191 10.27 -6.12 -8.11
CA HIS A 191 9.50 -7.22 -8.66
C HIS A 191 10.42 -8.19 -9.43
N PHE A 192 10.57 -9.40 -8.88
CA PHE A 192 11.26 -10.51 -9.52
C PHE A 192 10.26 -11.30 -10.37
N GLY A 193 9.93 -10.74 -11.54
CA GLY A 193 8.87 -11.27 -12.39
C GLY A 193 7.48 -10.91 -11.87
N LYS A 194 6.49 -11.74 -12.20
CA LYS A 194 5.07 -11.44 -11.92
C LYS A 194 4.58 -11.84 -10.53
N ASP A 195 5.23 -12.81 -9.89
CA ASP A 195 4.71 -13.48 -8.68
C ASP A 195 5.51 -13.14 -7.41
N THR A 196 6.73 -12.61 -7.54
CA THR A 196 7.65 -12.38 -6.42
C THR A 196 7.99 -10.90 -6.27
N THR A 197 7.84 -10.37 -5.07
CA THR A 197 8.17 -8.97 -4.74
C THR A 197 8.98 -8.89 -3.46
N LEU A 198 10.09 -8.16 -3.49
CA LEU A 198 10.83 -7.78 -2.29
C LEU A 198 10.52 -6.33 -1.95
N ARG A 199 10.01 -6.11 -0.73
CA ARG A 199 9.79 -4.78 -0.16
C ARG A 199 10.87 -4.47 0.87
N VAL A 200 11.52 -3.31 0.77
CA VAL A 200 12.53 -2.85 1.74
C VAL A 200 12.22 -1.43 2.18
N GLY A 201 12.22 -1.20 3.49
CA GLY A 201 12.05 0.13 4.11
C GLY A 201 10.99 0.14 5.20
N ARG A 202 10.58 1.35 5.59
CA ARG A 202 9.49 1.60 6.54
C ARG A 202 8.16 1.38 5.85
N GLN A 203 7.43 0.34 6.24
CA GLN A 203 6.21 -0.13 5.58
C GLN A 203 5.09 -0.37 6.59
N LEU A 204 3.84 -0.24 6.16
CA LEU A 204 2.70 -0.76 6.94
C LEU A 204 2.68 -2.28 6.82
N TYR A 205 2.53 -2.99 7.94
CA TYR A 205 2.39 -4.44 7.95
C TYR A 205 1.19 -4.87 8.80
N THR A 206 0.36 -5.76 8.25
CA THR A 206 -0.87 -6.26 8.86
C THR A 206 -0.87 -7.78 8.72
N PRO A 207 -0.16 -8.52 9.60
CA PRO A 207 -0.15 -9.98 9.58
C PRO A 207 -1.53 -10.56 9.87
N GLY A 208 -1.87 -11.67 9.20
CA GLY A 208 -3.14 -12.36 9.37
C GLY A 208 -4.33 -11.53 8.86
N LEU A 209 -5.32 -11.30 9.73
CA LEU A 209 -6.43 -10.37 9.49
C LEU A 209 -6.24 -9.04 10.24
N GLY A 210 -5.13 -8.89 10.98
CA GLY A 210 -4.77 -7.67 11.70
C GLY A 210 -5.15 -7.68 13.18
N LEU A 211 -5.48 -8.83 13.79
CA LEU A 211 -5.73 -8.90 15.24
C LEU A 211 -4.48 -8.52 16.05
N MET A 212 -3.31 -9.05 15.69
CA MET A 212 -2.04 -8.80 16.38
C MET A 212 -1.51 -7.38 16.14
N TYR A 213 -1.46 -6.96 14.86
CA TYR A 213 -0.70 -5.80 14.42
C TYR A 213 -1.23 -5.21 13.11
N ASP A 214 -1.23 -3.88 13.02
CA ASP A 214 -1.57 -3.05 11.88
C ASP A 214 -0.84 -1.70 11.99
N ASP A 215 0.48 -1.75 11.92
CA ASP A 215 1.30 -0.56 12.08
C ASP A 215 2.63 -0.68 11.32
N LEU A 216 3.55 0.26 11.57
CA LEU A 216 4.78 0.41 10.82
C LEU A 216 5.85 -0.61 11.25
N VAL A 217 6.53 -1.19 10.27
CA VAL A 217 7.73 -2.01 10.45
C VAL A 217 8.85 -1.42 9.59
N ASP A 218 10.05 -1.31 10.15
CA ASP A 218 11.27 -1.04 9.39
C ASP A 218 11.97 -2.36 9.08
N GLY A 219 11.99 -2.75 7.81
CA GLY A 219 12.64 -4.00 7.46
C GLY A 219 12.45 -4.44 6.01
N ALA A 220 12.71 -5.72 5.78
CA ALA A 220 12.55 -6.36 4.49
C ALA A 220 11.41 -7.38 4.55
N ARG A 221 10.62 -7.46 3.47
CA ARG A 221 9.56 -8.46 3.30
C ARG A 221 9.61 -9.04 1.89
N LEU A 222 9.84 -10.34 1.79
CA LEU A 222 9.70 -11.10 0.56
C LEU A 222 8.27 -11.64 0.47
N MET A 223 7.60 -11.40 -0.65
CA MET A 223 6.23 -11.80 -0.91
C MET A 223 6.20 -12.63 -2.19
N TYR A 224 5.56 -13.79 -2.14
CA TYR A 224 5.33 -14.67 -3.26
C TYR A 224 3.85 -14.99 -3.39
N LYS A 225 3.27 -14.74 -4.56
CA LYS A 225 1.87 -15.00 -4.82
C LYS A 225 1.69 -15.63 -6.18
N HIS A 226 1.19 -16.85 -6.19
CA HIS A 226 0.92 -17.58 -7.43
C HIS A 226 -0.38 -18.38 -7.31
N GLY A 227 -1.33 -18.11 -8.20
CA GLY A 227 -2.65 -18.76 -8.20
C GLY A 227 -3.42 -18.57 -6.90
N LYS A 228 -3.61 -19.66 -6.15
CA LYS A 228 -4.36 -19.69 -4.88
C LYS A 228 -3.48 -19.49 -3.64
N LEU A 229 -2.16 -19.46 -3.81
CA LEU A 229 -1.18 -19.38 -2.73
C LEU A 229 -0.60 -17.97 -2.60
N ASP A 230 -0.48 -17.49 -1.37
CA ASP A 230 0.10 -16.20 -1.01
C ASP A 230 0.98 -16.42 0.24
N VAL A 231 2.29 -16.27 0.08
CA VAL A 231 3.29 -16.53 1.12
C VAL A 231 4.13 -15.27 1.31
N SER A 232 4.44 -14.93 2.55
CA SER A 232 5.42 -13.89 2.81
C SER A 232 6.33 -14.24 3.97
N ALA A 233 7.57 -13.74 3.90
CA ALA A 233 8.53 -13.77 4.99
C ALA A 233 9.07 -12.36 5.19
N SER A 234 9.18 -11.91 6.43
CA SER A 234 9.70 -10.58 6.77
C SER A 234 10.62 -10.61 7.97
N TYR A 235 11.56 -9.68 8.02
CA TYR A 235 12.37 -9.40 9.19
C TYR A 235 12.54 -7.89 9.36
N GLY A 236 12.40 -7.41 10.59
CA GLY A 236 12.53 -5.98 10.85
C GLY A 236 12.19 -5.57 12.28
N TYR A 237 12.20 -4.25 12.49
CA TYR A 237 11.88 -3.55 13.72
C TYR A 237 10.41 -3.14 13.74
N TRP A 238 9.70 -3.47 14.82
CA TRP A 238 8.27 -3.23 14.97
C TRP A 238 8.05 -1.94 15.74
N LEU A 239 7.48 -0.92 15.09
CA LEU A 239 7.55 0.46 15.56
C LEU A 239 6.26 0.95 16.24
N GLY A 240 5.14 0.27 16.01
CA GLY A 240 3.81 0.70 16.41
C GLY A 240 3.25 -0.09 17.58
N GLY A 241 2.24 0.46 18.27
CA GLY A 241 1.63 -0.21 19.42
C GLY A 241 2.48 -0.21 20.70
N ALA A 242 2.49 -1.32 21.43
CA ALA A 242 3.27 -1.47 22.68
C ALA A 242 4.80 -1.30 22.53
N PRO A 243 5.43 -1.61 21.38
CA PRO A 243 6.82 -1.24 21.06
C PRO A 243 7.07 0.26 20.79
N THR A 244 6.06 1.13 20.85
CA THR A 244 6.28 2.58 20.64
C THR A 244 7.15 3.17 21.74
N TYR A 245 7.83 4.29 21.41
CA TYR A 245 8.73 5.05 22.32
C TYR A 245 10.10 4.43 22.61
N GLN A 246 10.53 3.46 21.80
CA GLN A 246 11.84 2.83 21.94
C GLN A 246 12.94 3.54 21.14
N THR A 247 14.16 3.48 21.67
CA THR A 247 15.37 3.62 20.84
C THR A 247 15.52 2.39 19.95
N ARG A 248 16.36 2.47 18.92
CA ARG A 248 16.63 1.31 18.05
C ARG A 248 17.02 0.05 18.84
N GLU A 249 17.83 0.22 19.89
CA GLU A 249 18.33 -0.87 20.76
C GLU A 249 17.22 -1.56 21.55
N ASN A 250 16.16 -0.83 21.92
CA ASN A 250 15.04 -1.37 22.69
C ASN A 250 13.83 -1.74 21.80
N THR A 251 13.92 -1.51 20.49
CA THR A 251 12.80 -1.79 19.57
C THR A 251 12.74 -3.28 19.29
N VAL A 252 11.56 -3.87 19.48
CA VAL A 252 11.32 -5.29 19.20
C VAL A 252 11.65 -5.62 17.75
N THR A 253 12.48 -6.64 17.56
CA THR A 253 12.77 -7.21 16.24
C THR A 253 12.10 -8.56 16.10
N ALA A 254 11.58 -8.86 14.91
CA ALA A 254 11.00 -10.18 14.66
C ALA A 254 11.17 -10.64 13.22
N ALA A 255 11.33 -11.95 13.07
CA ALA A 255 11.11 -12.66 11.82
C ALA A 255 9.67 -13.16 11.80
N MET A 256 8.95 -12.97 10.69
CA MET A 256 7.58 -13.48 10.50
C MET A 256 7.52 -14.28 9.21
N VAL A 257 6.73 -15.35 9.23
CA VAL A 257 6.30 -16.09 8.05
C VAL A 257 4.79 -16.17 8.07
N GLU A 258 4.18 -15.97 6.91
CA GLU A 258 2.75 -16.01 6.70
C GLU A 258 2.44 -16.83 5.45
N VAL A 259 1.43 -17.70 5.55
CA VAL A 259 0.93 -18.49 4.44
C VAL A 259 -0.59 -18.32 4.39
N LYS A 260 -1.10 -17.95 3.22
CA LYS A 260 -2.54 -17.83 2.93
C LYS A 260 -2.88 -18.64 1.69
N GLY A 261 -3.98 -19.38 1.77
CA GLY A 261 -4.47 -20.24 0.72
C GLY A 261 -5.95 -20.00 0.43
N LYS A 262 -6.29 -19.73 -0.82
CA LYS A 262 -7.69 -19.73 -1.29
C LYS A 262 -8.12 -21.16 -1.57
N LEU A 263 -8.92 -21.76 -0.68
CA LEU A 263 -9.45 -23.10 -0.91
C LEU A 263 -10.39 -23.11 -2.13
N ASN A 264 -11.28 -22.13 -2.18
CA ASN A 264 -12.20 -21.88 -3.29
C ASN A 264 -12.47 -20.37 -3.44
N LYS A 265 -13.49 -20.00 -4.25
CA LYS A 265 -13.84 -18.60 -4.50
C LYS A 265 -14.41 -17.84 -3.28
N HIS A 266 -14.81 -18.56 -2.23
CA HIS A 266 -15.44 -18.01 -1.04
C HIS A 266 -14.52 -18.05 0.19
N VAL A 267 -13.72 -19.12 0.33
CA VAL A 267 -12.99 -19.43 1.56
C VAL A 267 -11.49 -19.25 1.37
N THR A 268 -10.89 -18.45 2.24
CA THR A 268 -9.44 -18.29 2.40
C THR A 268 -9.06 -18.68 3.82
N LEU A 269 -8.03 -19.51 3.96
CA LEU A 269 -7.40 -19.83 5.23
C LEU A 269 -6.00 -19.23 5.28
N GLY A 270 -5.56 -18.87 6.47
CA GLY A 270 -4.22 -18.35 6.69
C GLY A 270 -3.63 -18.84 8.00
N GLY A 271 -2.31 -18.96 8.02
CA GLY A 271 -1.52 -19.19 9.20
C GLY A 271 -0.31 -18.27 9.23
N MET A 272 0.14 -17.93 10.42
CA MET A 272 1.33 -17.11 10.62
C MET A 272 2.13 -17.59 11.82
N TYR A 273 3.44 -17.43 11.71
CA TYR A 273 4.40 -17.69 12.77
C TYR A 273 5.40 -16.55 12.85
N GLY A 274 5.65 -16.07 14.06
CA GLY A 274 6.63 -15.04 14.35
C GLY A 274 7.63 -15.49 15.38
N ARG A 275 8.91 -15.25 15.12
CA ARG A 275 9.99 -15.35 16.10
C ARG A 275 10.45 -13.96 16.48
N PHE A 276 10.15 -13.58 17.70
CA PHE A 276 10.42 -12.28 18.28
C PHE A 276 11.72 -12.35 19.10
N HIS A 277 12.60 -11.40 18.87
CA HIS A 277 13.90 -11.27 19.53
C HIS A 277 13.91 -9.99 20.36
N ASP A 278 15.06 -9.74 20.98
CA ASP A 278 15.36 -8.62 21.89
C ASP A 278 14.56 -7.34 21.61
N GLY A 279 14.04 -6.76 22.69
CA GLY A 279 13.25 -5.56 22.66
C GLY A 279 12.37 -5.44 23.89
N LYS A 280 11.99 -4.20 24.19
CA LYS A 280 11.18 -3.87 25.35
C LYS A 280 9.77 -3.44 24.93
N LEU A 281 8.79 -3.77 25.75
CA LEU A 281 7.43 -3.29 25.63
C LEU A 281 7.20 -2.18 26.64
N TYR A 282 6.56 -1.09 26.23
CA TYR A 282 6.17 -0.03 27.14
C TYR A 282 5.06 -0.52 28.08
N GLN A 283 5.28 -0.39 29.39
CA GLN A 283 4.38 -0.87 30.44
C GLN A 283 3.60 0.28 31.14
N GLY A 284 4.01 1.54 30.98
CA GLY A 284 3.35 2.67 31.62
C GLY A 284 4.33 3.77 32.05
N GLN A 285 3.95 4.54 33.06
CA GLN A 285 4.85 5.47 33.74
C GLN A 285 5.22 4.90 35.12
N ASP A 286 6.45 5.17 35.54
CA ASP A 286 7.02 4.83 36.85
C ASP A 286 7.64 6.10 37.45
N VAL A 287 7.95 6.11 38.74
CA VAL A 287 8.57 7.26 39.40
C VAL A 287 10.06 6.99 39.60
N ASP A 288 10.90 7.83 39.01
CA ASP A 288 12.34 7.78 39.23
C ASP A 288 12.65 8.03 40.71
N ALA A 289 13.24 7.04 41.37
CA ALA A 289 13.45 7.03 42.81
C ALA A 289 14.39 8.14 43.32
N LEU A 290 15.23 8.71 42.45
CA LEU A 290 16.22 9.73 42.80
C LEU A 290 15.69 11.14 42.56
N THR A 291 14.86 11.32 41.53
CA THR A 291 14.38 12.63 41.08
C THR A 291 12.90 12.87 41.36
N GLY A 292 12.16 11.83 41.74
CA GLY A 292 10.70 11.88 41.94
C GLY A 292 9.90 12.15 40.67
N LYS A 293 10.53 12.10 39.49
CA LYS A 293 9.90 12.41 38.20
C LYS A 293 9.28 11.17 37.58
N GLN A 294 8.14 11.35 36.92
CA GLN A 294 7.54 10.31 36.09
C GLN A 294 8.47 9.98 34.92
N VAL A 295 8.91 8.73 34.84
CA VAL A 295 9.71 8.14 33.78
C VAL A 295 8.91 7.03 33.09
N LYS A 296 9.28 6.70 31.86
CA LYS A 296 8.62 5.63 31.11
C LYS A 296 9.12 4.28 31.59
N SER A 297 8.20 3.37 31.89
CA SER A 297 8.52 2.00 32.30
C SER A 297 8.46 1.05 31.11
N PHE A 298 9.40 0.11 31.08
CA PHE A 298 9.59 -0.83 30.00
C PHE A 298 9.97 -2.21 30.54
N ILE A 299 9.34 -3.26 30.01
CA ILE A 299 9.64 -4.66 30.33
C ILE A 299 10.25 -5.35 29.12
N ASP A 300 11.08 -6.35 29.35
CA ASP A 300 11.54 -7.21 28.26
C ASP A 300 10.33 -7.93 27.64
N SER A 301 10.29 -7.99 26.31
CA SER A 301 9.19 -8.65 25.61
C SER A 301 9.11 -10.12 26.04
N PRO A 302 7.99 -10.57 26.64
CA PRO A 302 7.82 -11.96 27.04
C PRO A 302 7.60 -12.88 25.83
N TYR A 303 7.23 -12.29 24.69
CA TYR A 303 6.93 -13.03 23.47
C TYR A 303 8.21 -13.42 22.75
N LYS A 304 8.50 -14.73 22.70
CA LYS A 304 9.57 -15.30 21.87
C LYS A 304 9.03 -15.87 20.56
N ASN A 305 7.86 -16.52 20.63
CA ASN A 305 7.19 -17.08 19.48
C ASN A 305 5.72 -16.70 19.53
N ILE A 306 5.16 -16.30 18.39
CA ILE A 306 3.72 -16.01 18.26
C ILE A 306 3.19 -16.83 17.09
N TRP A 307 2.07 -17.49 17.32
CA TRP A 307 1.33 -18.24 16.30
C TRP A 307 -0.01 -17.60 16.06
N GLY A 308 -0.48 -17.64 14.81
CA GLY A 308 -1.81 -17.20 14.46
C GLY A 308 -2.45 -18.03 13.37
N LEU A 309 -3.76 -18.19 13.45
CA LEU A 309 -4.60 -18.84 12.45
C LEU A 309 -5.77 -17.95 12.12
N ASN A 310 -6.14 -17.88 10.85
CA ASN A 310 -7.30 -17.10 10.42
C ASN A 310 -8.07 -17.80 9.31
N ALA A 311 -9.36 -17.48 9.26
CA ALA A 311 -10.27 -17.91 8.22
C ALA A 311 -11.14 -16.72 7.79
N ASN A 312 -11.33 -16.57 6.48
CA ASN A 312 -12.20 -15.55 5.91
C ASN A 312 -13.07 -16.18 4.82
N MET A 313 -14.38 -16.00 4.95
CA MET A 313 -15.41 -16.58 4.11
C MET A 313 -16.33 -15.49 3.58
N ASN A 314 -16.49 -15.44 2.27
CA ASN A 314 -17.33 -14.44 1.59
C ASN A 314 -18.37 -15.12 0.72
N PHE A 315 -19.65 -14.85 0.99
CA PHE A 315 -20.79 -15.44 0.28
C PHE A 315 -21.77 -14.35 -0.11
N LYS A 316 -21.71 -13.91 -1.38
CA LYS A 316 -22.51 -12.78 -1.88
C LYS A 316 -22.25 -11.52 -1.03
N ARG A 317 -23.25 -11.10 -0.23
CA ARG A 317 -23.16 -9.95 0.68
C ARG A 317 -22.76 -10.34 2.10
N TRP A 318 -22.68 -11.63 2.41
CA TRP A 318 -22.24 -12.11 3.72
C TRP A 318 -20.73 -12.26 3.77
N ASN A 319 -20.16 -11.85 4.90
CA ASN A 319 -18.75 -12.01 5.22
C ASN A 319 -18.63 -12.57 6.63
N VAL A 320 -17.91 -13.68 6.78
CA VAL A 320 -17.61 -14.30 8.08
C VAL A 320 -16.12 -14.47 8.17
N PHE A 321 -15.50 -14.00 9.25
CA PHE A 321 -14.09 -14.24 9.47
C PHE A 321 -13.75 -14.32 10.95
N GLY A 322 -12.61 -14.93 11.23
CA GLY A 322 -12.05 -15.00 12.55
C GLY A 322 -10.55 -15.16 12.50
N GLU A 323 -9.91 -14.76 13.58
CA GLU A 323 -8.47 -14.87 13.79
C GLU A 323 -8.23 -15.28 15.24
N TRP A 324 -7.28 -16.18 15.46
CA TRP A 324 -6.82 -16.63 16.77
C TRP A 324 -5.30 -16.49 16.85
N LEU A 325 -4.80 -16.17 18.03
CA LEU A 325 -3.40 -15.92 18.35
C LEU A 325 -3.02 -16.60 19.66
N THR A 326 -1.74 -16.97 19.79
CA THR A 326 -1.14 -17.39 21.06
C THR A 326 0.35 -17.11 21.07
N ALA A 327 0.93 -16.95 22.26
CA ALA A 327 2.36 -16.91 22.47
C ALA A 327 2.80 -18.06 23.39
N PRO A 328 3.24 -19.21 22.84
CA PRO A 328 3.66 -20.35 23.65
C PRO A 328 4.79 -19.96 24.62
N GLY A 329 4.67 -20.40 25.87
CA GLY A 329 5.58 -20.05 26.96
C GLY A 329 5.18 -18.79 27.73
N VAL A 330 4.10 -18.12 27.36
CA VAL A 330 3.49 -17.01 28.10
C VAL A 330 2.12 -17.45 28.62
N SER A 331 1.89 -17.35 29.93
CA SER A 331 0.59 -17.65 30.56
C SER A 331 -0.46 -16.65 30.11
N ASP A 332 -1.71 -17.10 29.94
CA ASP A 332 -2.85 -16.24 29.57
C ASP A 332 -2.58 -15.42 28.29
N SER A 333 -2.11 -16.10 27.25
CA SER A 333 -1.66 -15.47 26.00
C SER A 333 -2.61 -15.67 24.81
N HIS A 334 -3.78 -16.27 25.01
CA HIS A 334 -4.71 -16.50 23.93
C HIS A 334 -5.51 -15.24 23.60
N ALA A 335 -5.65 -14.96 22.32
CA ALA A 335 -6.62 -13.99 21.83
C ALA A 335 -7.31 -14.51 20.59
N TRP A 336 -8.59 -14.19 20.44
CA TRP A 336 -9.31 -14.44 19.20
C TRP A 336 -10.44 -13.46 18.99
N MET A 337 -10.83 -13.37 17.73
CA MET A 337 -12.00 -12.62 17.33
C MET A 337 -12.81 -13.42 16.31
N ALA A 338 -14.12 -13.23 16.34
CA ALA A 338 -15.05 -13.71 15.32
C ALA A 338 -15.94 -12.57 14.85
N SER A 339 -16.25 -12.53 13.55
CA SER A 339 -17.04 -11.47 12.94
C SER A 339 -18.01 -12.02 11.92
N LEU A 340 -19.23 -11.49 11.96
CA LEU A 340 -20.26 -11.66 10.95
C LEU A 340 -20.63 -10.29 10.39
N GLY A 341 -20.53 -10.15 9.07
CA GLY A 341 -20.87 -8.93 8.34
C GLY A 341 -21.84 -9.20 7.20
N TYR A 342 -22.64 -8.19 6.89
CA TYR A 342 -23.52 -8.15 5.74
C TYR A 342 -23.39 -6.82 5.01
N GLY A 343 -23.27 -6.85 3.68
CA GLY A 343 -23.25 -5.67 2.84
C GLY A 343 -22.37 -5.82 1.61
N ASN A 344 -22.10 -4.70 0.96
CA ASN A 344 -21.30 -4.58 -0.25
C ASN A 344 -20.43 -3.32 -0.22
N TYR A 345 -20.01 -2.91 0.98
CA TYR A 345 -19.22 -1.71 1.21
C TYR A 345 -18.03 -1.64 0.26
N ASP A 346 -17.98 -0.56 -0.51
CA ASP A 346 -16.89 -0.20 -1.40
C ASP A 346 -16.82 1.32 -1.44
N ILE A 347 -15.81 1.90 -0.79
CA ILE A 347 -15.64 3.36 -0.71
C ILE A 347 -15.55 4.03 -2.08
N LYS A 348 -15.21 3.29 -3.14
CA LYS A 348 -15.17 3.80 -4.53
C LYS A 348 -16.55 3.87 -5.18
N LYS A 349 -17.61 3.39 -4.52
CA LYS A 349 -18.98 3.34 -5.04
C LYS A 349 -19.95 3.96 -4.05
N ALA A 350 -20.64 5.01 -4.50
CA ALA A 350 -21.70 5.64 -3.73
C ALA A 350 -22.83 4.65 -3.39
N HIS A 351 -23.50 4.91 -2.27
CA HIS A 351 -24.63 4.16 -1.73
C HIS A 351 -24.33 2.70 -1.37
N THR A 352 -23.05 2.35 -1.18
CA THR A 352 -22.66 1.04 -0.64
C THR A 352 -22.58 1.08 0.89
N TYR A 353 -22.80 -0.06 1.53
CA TYR A 353 -22.81 -0.16 2.98
C TYR A 353 -22.34 -1.52 3.50
N SER A 354 -22.00 -1.56 4.78
CA SER A 354 -21.83 -2.79 5.55
C SER A 354 -22.34 -2.61 6.97
N VAL A 355 -22.91 -3.68 7.51
CA VAL A 355 -23.23 -3.84 8.94
C VAL A 355 -22.46 -5.05 9.42
N ARG A 356 -21.86 -4.97 10.60
CA ARG A 356 -21.07 -6.07 11.15
C ARG A 356 -21.16 -6.12 12.67
N GLY A 357 -21.20 -7.35 13.18
CA GLY A 357 -21.04 -7.66 14.59
C GLY A 357 -19.78 -8.48 14.79
N GLN A 358 -18.99 -8.10 15.79
CA GLN A 358 -17.72 -8.74 16.12
C GLN A 358 -17.70 -9.07 17.60
N TYR A 359 -17.08 -10.19 17.95
CA TYR A 359 -16.78 -10.57 19.32
C TYR A 359 -15.27 -10.70 19.48
N TYR A 360 -14.76 -10.21 20.61
CA TYR A 360 -13.36 -10.26 21.00
C TYR A 360 -13.21 -11.03 22.31
N TYR A 361 -12.14 -11.80 22.40
CA TYR A 361 -11.68 -12.45 23.61
C TYR A 361 -10.16 -12.34 23.63
N GLU A 362 -9.62 -11.69 24.64
CA GLU A 362 -8.21 -11.33 24.75
C GLU A 362 -7.78 -11.55 26.20
N GLU A 363 -6.92 -12.55 26.43
CA GLU A 363 -6.33 -12.77 27.75
C GLU A 363 -5.31 -11.68 28.10
N ALA A 364 -4.98 -11.58 29.38
CA ALA A 364 -4.19 -10.48 29.93
C ALA A 364 -2.79 -10.33 29.29
N ASN A 365 -2.18 -11.43 28.86
CA ASN A 365 -0.87 -11.43 28.20
C ASN A 365 -0.99 -11.84 26.73
N SER A 366 -2.12 -11.57 26.09
CA SER A 366 -2.28 -11.84 24.67
C SER A 366 -1.31 -11.00 23.82
N PRO A 367 -0.73 -11.56 22.74
CA PRO A 367 0.27 -10.87 21.93
C PRO A 367 -0.38 -9.89 20.95
N ILE A 368 -1.12 -8.90 21.47
CA ILE A 368 -1.73 -7.83 20.68
C ILE A 368 -0.94 -6.55 20.92
N PHE A 369 -0.38 -5.98 19.86
CA PHE A 369 0.43 -4.77 19.97
C PHE A 369 -0.28 -3.55 19.38
N SER A 370 -0.88 -3.69 18.19
CA SER A 370 -1.55 -2.59 17.48
C SER A 370 -2.63 -3.14 16.54
N SER A 371 -3.79 -3.56 17.06
CA SER A 371 -4.81 -4.22 16.23
C SER A 371 -5.45 -3.30 15.17
N ALA A 372 -5.68 -3.82 13.96
CA ALA A 372 -6.43 -3.14 12.88
C ALA A 372 -7.88 -2.84 13.29
N PHE A 373 -8.47 -3.70 14.12
CA PHE A 373 -9.86 -3.60 14.53
C PHE A 373 -10.07 -2.61 15.66
N ALA A 374 -9.03 -2.43 16.45
CA ALA A 374 -8.95 -1.39 17.44
C ALA A 374 -10.10 -1.31 18.47
N PRO A 375 -10.54 -2.42 19.11
CA PRO A 375 -11.42 -2.31 20.27
C PRO A 375 -10.82 -1.37 21.31
N ALA A 376 -11.64 -0.57 22.00
CA ALA A 376 -11.13 0.41 22.96
C ALA A 376 -10.24 -0.25 24.03
N TYR A 377 -10.63 -1.47 24.39
CA TYR A 377 -10.01 -2.35 25.36
C TYR A 377 -9.02 -3.36 24.75
N SER A 378 -8.61 -3.21 23.49
CA SER A 378 -7.61 -4.10 22.86
C SER A 378 -6.22 -3.47 22.80
N PHE A 379 -6.14 -2.17 23.07
CA PHE A 379 -4.86 -1.49 23.21
C PHE A 379 -4.48 -1.38 24.66
N TYR A 380 -3.18 -1.60 24.87
CA TYR A 380 -2.47 -1.40 26.12
C TYR A 380 -2.57 -2.56 27.12
N ASN A 381 -1.59 -3.46 27.02
CA ASN A 381 -0.89 -4.06 28.18
C ASN A 381 -0.16 -2.99 29.02
N GLN A 382 -0.74 -1.79 29.15
CA GLN A 382 -0.17 -0.75 29.98
C GLN A 382 -0.96 -0.70 31.25
N HIS A 383 -0.20 -0.56 32.33
CA HIS A 383 -0.70 0.04 33.52
C HIS A 383 -1.24 1.42 33.13
N TYR A 384 -2.56 1.58 33.06
CA TYR A 384 -3.12 2.91 32.92
C TYR A 384 -3.05 3.55 34.29
N VAL A 385 -2.50 4.76 34.31
CA VAL A 385 -2.45 5.63 35.48
C VAL A 385 -3.75 6.42 35.46
N ASP A 386 -4.64 6.16 36.42
CA ASP A 386 -5.90 6.89 36.50
C ASP A 386 -5.70 8.40 36.74
N ASN A 387 -6.78 9.17 36.70
CA ASN A 387 -6.74 10.61 36.97
C ASN A 387 -6.20 10.96 38.38
N LYS A 388 -5.98 9.96 39.25
CA LYS A 388 -5.41 10.09 40.59
C LYS A 388 -3.97 9.58 40.68
N GLY A 389 -3.35 9.14 39.58
CA GLY A 389 -1.97 8.68 39.58
C GLY A 389 -1.76 7.20 39.90
N VAL A 390 -2.82 6.37 39.90
CA VAL A 390 -2.72 4.94 40.28
C VAL A 390 -2.60 4.04 39.05
N GLY A 391 -1.53 3.23 38.99
CA GLY A 391 -1.29 2.29 37.90
C GLY A 391 -2.09 0.98 38.03
N HIS A 392 -2.95 0.69 37.06
CA HIS A 392 -3.83 -0.50 37.07
C HIS A 392 -3.34 -1.60 36.11
N VAL A 393 -3.08 -2.82 36.59
CA VAL A 393 -2.85 -4.01 35.74
C VAL A 393 -4.15 -4.37 35.02
N ARG A 394 -4.09 -4.61 33.71
CA ARG A 394 -5.29 -4.86 32.90
C ARG A 394 -5.57 -6.37 32.79
N ASN A 395 -6.70 -6.83 33.31
CA ASN A 395 -7.07 -8.25 33.42
C ASN A 395 -7.63 -8.84 32.13
N GLY A 396 -7.09 -8.49 30.95
CA GLY A 396 -7.64 -8.90 29.64
C GLY A 396 -9.01 -8.28 29.31
N PHE A 397 -9.62 -8.73 28.21
CA PHE A 397 -10.84 -8.13 27.67
C PHE A 397 -11.69 -9.16 26.89
N LYS A 398 -13.00 -9.10 27.08
CA LYS A 398 -13.97 -9.72 26.17
C LYS A 398 -15.19 -8.83 25.98
N GLY A 399 -15.74 -8.80 24.77
CA GLY A 399 -16.86 -7.93 24.46
C GLY A 399 -17.28 -7.95 23.00
N PHE A 400 -18.34 -7.21 22.70
CA PHE A 400 -18.90 -7.10 21.36
C PHE A 400 -18.64 -5.74 20.76
N VAL A 401 -18.48 -5.69 19.44
CA VAL A 401 -18.48 -4.44 18.66
C VAL A 401 -19.48 -4.59 17.53
N ALA A 402 -20.47 -3.69 17.49
CA ALA A 402 -21.32 -3.48 16.34
C ALA A 402 -20.78 -2.30 15.53
N ASN A 403 -20.73 -2.43 14.21
CA ASN A 403 -20.36 -1.32 13.35
C ASN A 403 -21.18 -1.26 12.06
N VAL A 404 -21.39 -0.04 11.59
CA VAL A 404 -22.02 0.27 10.31
C VAL A 404 -21.09 1.18 9.53
N ASN A 405 -20.86 0.87 8.26
CA ASN A 405 -20.17 1.77 7.34
C ASN A 405 -21.08 2.07 6.15
N TYR A 406 -21.12 3.32 5.73
CA TYR A 406 -21.90 3.80 4.59
C TYR A 406 -21.05 4.74 3.72
N VAL A 407 -21.27 4.70 2.41
CA VAL A 407 -20.57 5.52 1.42
C VAL A 407 -21.59 6.48 0.80
N PRO A 408 -21.84 7.66 1.38
CA PRO A 408 -22.82 8.61 0.83
C PRO A 408 -22.44 9.08 -0.58
N PHE A 409 -21.14 9.29 -0.83
CA PHE A 409 -20.58 9.72 -2.11
C PHE A 409 -19.33 8.90 -2.41
N GLN A 410 -18.96 8.80 -3.69
CA GLN A 410 -17.71 8.15 -4.06
C GLN A 410 -16.53 8.78 -3.30
N ASN A 411 -15.67 7.91 -2.76
CA ASN A 411 -14.49 8.25 -1.98
C ASN A 411 -14.76 8.91 -0.60
N VAL A 412 -16.02 8.95 -0.15
CA VAL A 412 -16.40 9.46 1.18
C VAL A 412 -17.11 8.36 1.95
N SER A 413 -16.58 7.96 3.10
CA SER A 413 -17.25 6.99 3.97
C SER A 413 -17.52 7.54 5.37
N ILE A 414 -18.64 7.11 5.93
CA ILE A 414 -19.04 7.34 7.31
C ILE A 414 -19.11 5.98 8.00
N GLY A 415 -18.41 5.85 9.12
CA GLY A 415 -18.43 4.66 9.97
C GLY A 415 -18.92 4.99 11.36
N ALA A 416 -19.80 4.17 11.93
CA ALA A 416 -20.23 4.23 13.32
C ALA A 416 -19.93 2.89 14.00
N TYR A 417 -19.42 2.95 15.23
CA TYR A 417 -18.98 1.80 16.01
C TYR A 417 -19.52 1.93 17.42
N TYR A 418 -20.02 0.83 17.98
CA TYR A 418 -20.47 0.74 19.37
C TYR A 418 -19.94 -0.55 19.99
N GLY A 419 -19.12 -0.41 21.03
CA GLY A 419 -18.59 -1.51 21.82
C GLY A 419 -19.41 -1.71 23.09
N PHE A 420 -19.90 -2.92 23.32
CA PHE A 420 -20.84 -3.21 24.39
C PHE A 420 -20.67 -4.61 24.98
N GLY A 421 -21.28 -4.80 26.16
CA GLY A 421 -21.16 -6.07 26.90
C GLY A 421 -19.71 -6.36 27.31
N ASN A 422 -18.93 -5.31 27.48
CA ASN A 422 -17.49 -5.36 27.75
C ASN A 422 -17.24 -5.87 29.16
N LYS A 423 -16.29 -6.80 29.30
CA LYS A 423 -15.84 -7.33 30.58
C LYS A 423 -14.34 -7.57 30.56
N ASP A 424 -13.73 -7.54 31.74
CA ASP A 424 -12.41 -8.15 31.92
C ASP A 424 -12.52 -9.69 32.01
N MET A 425 -11.39 -10.36 32.20
CA MET A 425 -11.35 -11.82 32.28
C MET A 425 -11.92 -12.36 33.60
N ASP A 426 -11.89 -11.56 34.67
CA ASP A 426 -12.54 -11.85 35.96
C ASP A 426 -14.07 -11.72 35.91
N GLY A 427 -14.60 -11.10 34.85
CA GLY A 427 -16.02 -10.92 34.61
C GLY A 427 -16.59 -9.60 35.12
N ASN A 428 -15.75 -8.68 35.61
CA ASN A 428 -16.16 -7.34 35.97
C ASN A 428 -16.60 -6.58 34.71
N LYS A 429 -17.67 -5.81 34.83
CA LYS A 429 -18.19 -5.02 33.72
C LYS A 429 -17.26 -3.84 33.44
N LEU A 430 -16.91 -3.67 32.17
CA LEU A 430 -16.25 -2.49 31.63
C LEU A 430 -17.28 -1.57 30.98
N GLY A 431 -16.94 -0.29 30.78
CA GLY A 431 -17.84 0.70 30.19
C GLY A 431 -18.09 0.46 28.69
N ASP A 432 -19.23 0.92 28.19
CA ASP A 432 -19.50 0.93 26.75
C ASP A 432 -18.72 2.06 26.06
N TYR A 433 -18.46 1.92 24.75
CA TYR A 433 -17.73 2.93 24.00
C TYR A 433 -18.27 3.12 22.59
N TRP A 434 -18.02 4.30 22.01
CA TRP A 434 -18.47 4.63 20.67
C TRP A 434 -17.41 5.37 19.87
N ARG A 435 -17.47 5.19 18.55
CA ARG A 435 -16.62 5.91 17.59
C ARG A 435 -17.43 6.22 16.34
N THR A 436 -17.22 7.41 15.80
CA THR A 436 -17.67 7.77 14.45
C THR A 436 -16.48 8.29 13.65
N ASP A 437 -16.31 7.79 12.44
CA ASP A 437 -15.25 8.18 11.52
C ASP A 437 -15.88 8.72 10.22
N VAL A 438 -15.35 9.82 9.71
CA VAL A 438 -15.60 10.27 8.33
C VAL A 438 -14.28 10.23 7.59
N ASN A 439 -14.21 9.46 6.51
CA ASN A 439 -12.99 9.28 5.71
C ASN A 439 -13.22 9.83 4.31
N PHE A 440 -12.24 10.58 3.83
CA PHE A 440 -12.16 11.12 2.46
C PHE A 440 -10.94 10.50 1.80
N MET A 441 -11.10 9.91 0.62
CA MET A 441 -10.00 9.39 -0.21
C MET A 441 -9.83 10.27 -1.46
N PHE A 442 -8.60 10.44 -1.91
CA PHE A 442 -8.28 11.17 -3.14
C PHE A 442 -7.08 10.55 -3.87
#